data_AF-A0A1D6KRC8-F1
#
_entry.id   AF-A0A1D6KRC8-F1
#
_cell.length_a   1.000
_cell.length_b   1.000
_cell.length_c   1.000
_cell.angle_alpha   90.00
_cell.angle_beta   90.00
_cell.angle_gamma   90.00
#
_symmetry.space_group_name_H-M   'P 1'
#
loop_
_entity.id
_entity.type
_entity.pdbx_description
1 polymer ?
#
loop_
_entity_poly.entity_id
_entity_poly.type
_entity_poly.pdbx_seq_one_letter_code
_entity_poly.pdbx_strand_id
1 'polypeptide(L)'
;MRAGGGAPPRHAPLSPTASATATLVPASVAMPTPRLVHLRHLLSFRSALPRPLGPNQSHPLPGSVHPSLLLPRAMAGVAYAGLATGSAEYEEVLGCLASLITQKVRADTGNRGNQWELMSKYVQILELEESIAQLKVVHVAGTKGKGSTCTFAESILRSCGFHTGLFTSPHLMDVRERFRLDGLDISEEKFIRYFWWCWKTLKDKTGDGVPMPAYFRFLALLAFKIFSDEQVDVVVLEVGLGGKYDATNVVRAPVVCGITSLGYDHMEILGNTLGEITREKAGILKKGVPAYTVPQPEEAMSVLMKRATELGSMPQPMADKGSDDTGGEDDTDATIEGGMGAASKVVQQGKPSSVVSLQVVHPLDPQKLEDQPLGLHGEHQYMNAGLAIALANTWLERQGHLNRLHVKHSGTLPDQFIKGLSSACLQGRGQIIPNSQVNSENDRDSSLVFYLDGAHSSESMEMCARWFAHATNSDGIQPGPSEQPHTDRDSRKFLLFNCMTVRDPQRLLPRLLDTCAQNGLHFEHALFVPNQSQYNKLGSLASPPSEREQIDLSWQLSLQKVWGNLPHHNKGLNDVNSSGATSVFESLPLAIKWLRETAQQNQSIQFQVKAYASFSNVLPNVP
;
A
#
# COMPACT_ATOMS: atom_id res chain seq x y z
N MET A 1 48.08 -16.18 -57.36
CA MET A 1 48.05 -17.47 -58.08
C MET A 1 48.43 -18.60 -57.12
N ARG A 2 47.61 -19.66 -57.09
CA ARG A 2 47.87 -21.08 -56.74
C ARG A 2 48.80 -21.49 -55.56
N ALA A 3 48.17 -22.25 -54.65
CA ALA A 3 48.42 -23.66 -54.28
C ALA A 3 49.58 -24.07 -53.33
N GLY A 4 49.22 -24.79 -52.25
CA GLY A 4 49.67 -26.17 -52.00
C GLY A 4 50.63 -26.47 -50.83
N GLY A 5 50.24 -27.45 -49.98
CA GLY A 5 51.12 -28.29 -49.12
C GLY A 5 51.35 -27.76 -47.69
N GLY A 6 51.47 -28.55 -46.61
CA GLY A 6 51.46 -30.00 -46.37
C GLY A 6 52.02 -30.28 -44.95
N ALA A 7 51.29 -31.08 -44.16
CA ALA A 7 51.64 -32.02 -43.05
C ALA A 7 52.73 -31.74 -41.94
N PRO A 8 52.65 -32.44 -40.77
CA PRO A 8 53.22 -32.04 -39.46
C PRO A 8 54.28 -33.02 -38.87
N PRO A 9 54.74 -32.82 -37.61
CA PRO A 9 54.96 -33.94 -36.64
C PRO A 9 54.49 -33.58 -35.20
N ARG A 10 54.01 -34.42 -34.25
CA ARG A 10 54.28 -35.75 -33.62
C ARG A 10 55.27 -35.80 -32.41
N HIS A 11 54.70 -36.17 -31.24
CA HIS A 11 55.19 -36.88 -30.00
C HIS A 11 56.30 -36.27 -29.10
N ALA A 12 56.04 -35.92 -27.81
CA ALA A 12 56.00 -36.69 -26.52
C ALA A 12 57.37 -36.68 -25.76
N PRO A 13 57.59 -37.03 -24.45
CA PRO A 13 56.70 -37.46 -23.33
C PRO A 13 57.09 -37.04 -21.84
N LEU A 14 56.25 -37.42 -20.84
CA LEU A 14 56.49 -37.91 -19.43
C LEU A 14 57.06 -37.06 -18.22
N SER A 15 56.20 -36.84 -17.19
CA SER A 15 56.19 -37.01 -15.67
C SER A 15 57.48 -37.21 -14.80
N PRO A 16 57.51 -37.29 -13.41
CA PRO A 16 56.51 -37.16 -12.29
C PRO A 16 57.00 -36.55 -10.89
N THR A 17 56.12 -36.57 -9.84
CA THR A 17 56.32 -36.57 -8.33
C THR A 17 56.87 -35.31 -7.58
N ALA A 18 56.62 -34.94 -6.31
CA ALA A 18 56.16 -35.55 -5.02
C ALA A 18 55.57 -34.46 -4.05
N SER A 19 54.55 -34.73 -3.20
CA SER A 19 54.50 -35.10 -1.74
C SER A 19 54.90 -34.04 -0.67
N ALA A 20 54.12 -34.06 0.43
CA ALA A 20 53.88 -33.09 1.53
C ALA A 20 54.92 -33.02 2.69
N THR A 21 54.91 -31.95 3.52
CA THR A 21 54.67 -31.95 5.01
C THR A 21 54.90 -30.57 5.71
N ALA A 22 54.33 -30.45 6.93
CA ALA A 22 54.20 -29.33 7.90
C ALA A 22 55.51 -28.67 8.39
N THR A 23 55.59 -27.57 9.17
CA THR A 23 55.04 -27.33 10.54
C THR A 23 55.46 -25.93 11.11
N LEU A 24 54.69 -25.44 12.12
CA LEU A 24 55.08 -24.69 13.34
C LEU A 24 55.17 -23.14 13.44
N VAL A 25 54.61 -22.67 14.57
CA VAL A 25 54.43 -21.31 15.17
C VAL A 25 55.69 -20.89 15.99
N PRO A 26 55.87 -19.63 16.48
CA PRO A 26 55.34 -19.22 17.80
C PRO A 26 54.93 -17.73 17.95
N ALA A 27 54.47 -17.36 19.16
CA ALA A 27 53.65 -16.21 19.55
C ALA A 27 54.38 -15.08 20.34
N SER A 28 53.62 -13.98 20.60
CA SER A 28 53.59 -13.10 21.81
C SER A 28 54.19 -11.68 21.70
N VAL A 29 53.41 -10.65 22.09
CA VAL A 29 53.63 -9.63 23.16
C VAL A 29 52.40 -8.67 23.25
N ALA A 30 52.12 -8.14 24.44
CA ALA A 30 50.82 -7.72 24.99
C ALA A 30 50.66 -6.20 25.29
N MET A 31 49.38 -5.75 25.34
CA MET A 31 48.70 -4.79 26.29
C MET A 31 49.14 -3.31 26.37
N PRO A 32 48.26 -2.31 26.74
CA PRO A 32 47.37 -2.33 27.92
C PRO A 32 45.98 -1.66 27.87
N THR A 33 45.19 -1.96 28.92
CA THR A 33 43.89 -1.40 29.39
C THR A 33 44.04 -0.23 30.39
N PRO A 34 42.95 0.53 30.66
CA PRO A 34 42.50 0.77 32.05
C PRO A 34 40.95 0.66 32.21
N ARG A 35 40.40 -0.15 33.13
CA ARG A 35 40.04 0.02 34.57
C ARG A 35 38.59 0.49 34.86
N LEU A 36 37.85 -0.38 35.58
CA LEU A 36 36.53 -0.26 36.22
C LEU A 36 36.45 0.78 37.36
N VAL A 37 35.23 1.28 37.67
CA VAL A 37 34.71 1.43 39.07
C VAL A 37 33.15 1.33 39.16
N HIS A 38 32.67 0.30 39.90
CA HIS A 38 31.47 0.18 40.81
C HIS A 38 30.01 0.31 40.27
N LEU A 39 28.95 -0.34 40.80
CA LEU A 39 28.70 -1.26 41.93
C LEU A 39 27.38 -2.07 41.69
N ARG A 40 27.25 -3.18 42.43
CA ARG A 40 26.17 -4.19 42.59
C ARG A 40 24.77 -3.70 42.96
N HIS A 41 23.74 -4.47 42.57
CA HIS A 41 22.69 -5.14 43.41
C HIS A 41 21.75 -5.96 42.48
N LEU A 42 21.81 -7.30 42.37
CA LEU A 42 21.03 -8.35 43.10
C LEU A 42 19.62 -7.89 43.53
N LEU A 43 18.51 -8.49 43.10
CA LEU A 43 17.97 -9.84 43.42
C LEU A 43 16.89 -10.24 42.36
N SER A 44 16.99 -11.37 41.65
CA SER A 44 16.42 -12.71 41.98
C SER A 44 14.89 -12.78 42.07
N PHE A 45 14.24 -13.43 41.10
CA PHE A 45 13.29 -14.53 41.34
C PHE A 45 13.24 -15.48 40.12
N ARG A 46 13.82 -16.68 40.29
CA ARG A 46 13.57 -17.88 39.48
C ARG A 46 12.73 -18.83 40.34
N SER A 47 11.68 -19.41 39.78
CA SER A 47 11.05 -20.66 40.23
C SER A 47 10.94 -21.57 38.99
N ALA A 48 11.80 -22.57 38.87
CA ALA A 48 11.67 -23.94 39.39
C ALA A 48 10.73 -24.81 38.54
N LEU A 49 11.33 -25.55 37.61
CA LEU A 49 10.79 -26.74 36.94
C LEU A 49 11.02 -27.98 37.82
N PRO A 50 10.17 -29.01 37.68
CA PRO A 50 10.63 -30.39 37.85
C PRO A 50 10.27 -31.30 36.66
N ARG A 51 11.17 -32.23 36.39
CA ARG A 51 11.06 -33.48 35.59
C ARG A 51 11.94 -34.51 36.32
N PRO A 52 11.94 -35.83 36.00
CA PRO A 52 11.06 -36.62 35.12
C PRO A 52 10.66 -38.00 35.73
N LEU A 53 9.84 -38.80 35.03
CA LEU A 53 9.88 -40.28 35.00
C LEU A 53 9.20 -40.76 33.69
N GLY A 54 9.86 -41.62 32.90
CA GLY A 54 9.29 -42.32 31.72
C GLY A 54 9.00 -43.81 32.04
N PRO A 55 8.89 -44.75 31.07
CA PRO A 55 8.77 -44.65 29.60
C PRO A 55 7.61 -45.52 29.01
N ASN A 56 7.56 -45.60 27.66
CA ASN A 56 7.01 -46.64 26.76
C ASN A 56 5.78 -46.34 25.86
N GLN A 57 6.10 -46.37 24.55
CA GLN A 57 5.43 -47.03 23.42
C GLN A 57 4.58 -46.25 22.39
N SER A 58 4.98 -46.51 21.13
CA SER A 58 4.28 -46.47 19.82
C SER A 58 3.93 -45.14 19.15
N HIS A 59 4.61 -44.89 18.03
CA HIS A 59 4.23 -43.99 16.93
C HIS A 59 2.96 -44.48 16.20
N PRO A 60 2.15 -43.56 15.66
CA PRO A 60 2.23 -43.26 14.23
C PRO A 60 2.24 -41.75 13.89
N LEU A 61 2.68 -41.45 12.67
CA LEU A 61 2.82 -40.11 12.05
C LEU A 61 1.50 -39.31 12.01
N PRO A 62 1.51 -37.97 12.16
CA PRO A 62 0.37 -37.14 11.75
C PRO A 62 0.61 -36.45 10.41
N GLY A 63 -0.41 -36.52 9.56
CA GLY A 63 -0.56 -35.73 8.35
C GLY A 63 -0.78 -34.25 8.63
N SER A 64 -0.67 -33.47 7.56
CA SER A 64 -0.81 -32.01 7.49
C SER A 64 -2.08 -31.49 8.14
N VAL A 65 -1.93 -30.66 9.17
CA VAL A 65 -3.03 -29.89 9.78
C VAL A 65 -2.88 -28.43 9.33
N HIS A 66 -3.89 -27.92 8.62
CA HIS A 66 -4.10 -26.51 8.32
C HIS A 66 -4.15 -25.69 9.63
N PRO A 67 -3.60 -24.46 9.68
CA PRO A 67 -3.75 -23.61 10.85
C PRO A 67 -5.17 -23.05 10.91
N SER A 68 -6.04 -23.70 11.68
CA SER A 68 -7.32 -23.13 12.13
C SER A 68 -7.04 -22.04 13.16
N LEU A 69 -7.59 -20.86 12.92
CA LEU A 69 -7.63 -19.72 13.84
C LEU A 69 -8.43 -20.11 15.10
N LEU A 70 -7.73 -20.56 16.14
CA LEU A 70 -8.28 -20.69 17.49
C LEU A 70 -8.09 -19.37 18.25
N LEU A 71 -9.15 -18.56 18.29
CA LEU A 71 -9.34 -17.52 19.30
C LEU A 71 -9.67 -18.20 20.65
N PRO A 72 -8.93 -17.96 21.75
CA PRO A 72 -9.36 -18.43 23.05
C PRO A 72 -10.40 -17.46 23.63
N ARG A 73 -11.62 -17.96 23.86
CA ARG A 73 -12.68 -17.26 24.58
C ARG A 73 -13.04 -18.07 25.84
N ALA A 74 -12.52 -17.66 26.99
CA ALA A 74 -13.16 -17.79 28.32
C ALA A 74 -12.21 -17.38 29.46
N MET A 75 -12.44 -16.21 30.04
CA MET A 75 -12.39 -15.98 31.49
C MET A 75 -13.41 -14.88 31.80
N ALA A 76 -14.65 -15.30 32.05
CA ALA A 76 -15.66 -14.44 32.66
C ALA A 76 -15.38 -14.36 34.16
N GLY A 77 -15.21 -13.14 34.67
CA GLY A 77 -15.41 -12.83 36.09
C GLY A 77 -14.16 -12.56 36.92
N VAL A 78 -13.47 -11.43 36.69
CA VAL A 78 -12.89 -10.57 37.74
C VAL A 78 -12.88 -9.12 37.20
N ALA A 79 -13.26 -8.16 38.04
CA ALA A 79 -13.52 -6.76 37.70
C ALA A 79 -12.39 -6.04 36.93
N TYR A 80 -12.73 -5.48 35.76
CA TYR A 80 -11.88 -4.56 34.99
C TYR A 80 -12.22 -3.11 35.37
N ALA A 81 -11.38 -2.49 36.19
CA ALA A 81 -11.44 -1.05 36.49
C ALA A 81 -10.49 -0.21 35.60
N GLY A 82 -9.97 -0.77 34.49
CA GLY A 82 -8.92 -0.12 33.67
C GLY A 82 -9.21 0.05 32.17
N LEU A 83 -10.39 -0.34 31.67
CA LEU A 83 -10.72 -0.29 30.23
C LEU A 83 -11.52 0.96 29.80
N ALA A 84 -11.99 1.77 30.74
CA ALA A 84 -12.88 2.90 30.44
C ALA A 84 -12.14 4.18 29.97
N THR A 85 -10.84 4.30 30.18
CA THR A 85 -10.08 5.54 29.93
C THR A 85 -9.60 5.67 28.48
N GLY A 86 -9.25 4.57 27.81
CA GLY A 86 -8.72 4.58 26.43
C GLY A 86 -9.72 5.15 25.42
N SER A 87 -10.97 4.68 25.48
CA SER A 87 -12.03 5.13 24.55
C SER A 87 -12.34 6.63 24.67
N ALA A 88 -12.30 7.23 25.86
CA ALA A 88 -12.58 8.66 26.03
C ALA A 88 -11.43 9.55 25.52
N GLU A 89 -10.18 9.15 25.80
CA GLU A 89 -9.00 9.87 25.31
C GLU A 89 -8.87 9.74 23.79
N TYR A 90 -9.20 8.57 23.22
CA TYR A 90 -9.22 8.37 21.78
C TYR A 90 -10.23 9.31 21.08
N GLU A 91 -11.44 9.44 21.64
CA GLU A 91 -12.45 10.38 21.16
C GLU A 91 -11.98 11.84 21.22
N GLU A 92 -11.21 12.23 22.25
CA GLU A 92 -10.59 13.56 22.32
C GLU A 92 -9.55 13.78 21.21
N VAL A 93 -8.70 12.79 20.95
CA VAL A 93 -7.74 12.80 19.85
C VAL A 93 -8.46 12.99 18.51
N LEU A 94 -9.53 12.24 18.30
CA LEU A 94 -10.36 12.33 17.11
C LEU A 94 -11.03 13.70 16.95
N GLY A 95 -11.51 14.29 18.05
CA GLY A 95 -12.02 15.67 18.08
C GLY A 95 -10.97 16.70 17.69
N CYS A 96 -9.74 16.56 18.19
CA CYS A 96 -8.62 17.41 17.81
C CYS A 96 -8.28 17.28 16.32
N LEU A 97 -8.22 16.06 15.80
CA LEU A 97 -8.01 15.79 14.38
C LEU A 97 -9.10 16.39 13.49
N ALA A 98 -10.37 16.31 13.90
CA ALA A 98 -11.50 16.92 13.19
C ALA A 98 -11.32 18.44 13.06
N SER A 99 -10.81 19.10 14.10
CA SER A 99 -10.56 20.55 14.08
C SER A 99 -9.55 20.99 13.02
N LEU A 100 -8.63 20.10 12.60
CA LEU A 100 -7.68 20.36 11.52
C LEU A 100 -8.29 20.25 10.12
N ILE A 101 -9.50 19.69 9.99
CA ILE A 101 -10.24 19.58 8.73
C ILE A 101 -11.02 20.86 8.46
N THR A 102 -11.68 21.42 9.47
CA THR A 102 -12.57 22.60 9.36
C THR A 102 -11.82 23.91 9.09
N GLN A 103 -10.54 24.00 9.44
CA GLN A 103 -9.71 25.17 9.15
C GLN A 103 -9.40 25.37 7.64
N LYS A 104 -9.78 24.42 6.77
CA LYS A 104 -9.62 24.51 5.30
C LYS A 104 -10.31 25.69 4.63
N VAL A 105 -11.40 26.22 5.19
CA VAL A 105 -12.25 27.19 4.46
C VAL A 105 -11.63 28.59 4.36
N ARG A 106 -10.58 28.92 5.13
CA ARG A 106 -10.04 30.29 5.19
C ARG A 106 -8.66 30.52 4.58
N ALA A 107 -7.89 29.49 4.19
CA ALA A 107 -6.44 29.68 3.99
C ALA A 107 -5.83 29.33 2.61
N ASP A 108 -6.48 28.60 1.69
CA ASP A 108 -5.72 27.87 0.65
C ASP A 108 -6.03 28.15 -0.82
N THR A 109 -6.47 29.36 -1.18
CA THR A 109 -6.59 29.75 -2.61
C THR A 109 -5.41 30.57 -3.14
N GLY A 110 -4.42 30.95 -2.31
CA GLY A 110 -3.46 31.99 -2.69
C GLY A 110 -1.97 31.66 -2.71
N ASN A 111 -1.45 30.65 -1.98
CA ASN A 111 0.00 30.64 -1.71
C ASN A 111 0.65 29.24 -1.58
N ARG A 112 0.79 28.53 -2.72
CA ARG A 112 1.44 27.21 -2.79
C ARG A 112 2.93 27.23 -2.40
N GLY A 113 3.62 28.36 -2.56
CA GLY A 113 5.04 28.52 -2.20
C GLY A 113 5.32 28.35 -0.69
N ASN A 114 4.44 28.88 0.15
CA ASN A 114 4.56 28.78 1.61
C ASN A 114 4.40 27.34 2.14
N GLN A 115 3.79 26.43 1.38
CA GLN A 115 3.44 25.09 1.91
C GLN A 115 4.67 24.21 2.20
N TRP A 116 5.72 24.31 1.37
CA TRP A 116 6.97 23.56 1.57
C TRP A 116 7.79 24.11 2.75
N GLU A 117 7.84 25.44 2.86
CA GLU A 117 8.47 26.13 3.99
C GLU A 117 7.79 25.75 5.31
N LEU A 118 6.45 25.67 5.31
CA LEU A 118 5.70 25.23 6.48
C LEU A 118 6.03 23.79 6.88
N MET A 119 6.12 22.85 5.95
CA MET A 119 6.50 21.47 6.28
C MET A 119 7.88 21.41 6.94
N SER A 120 8.86 22.14 6.40
CA SER A 120 10.21 22.20 6.98
C SER A 120 10.20 22.80 8.39
N LYS A 121 9.41 23.86 8.62
CA LYS A 121 9.22 24.46 9.96
C LYS A 121 8.57 23.48 10.94
N TYR A 122 7.58 22.69 10.52
CA TYR A 122 6.97 21.70 11.42
C TYR A 122 7.93 20.57 11.79
N VAL A 123 8.73 20.10 10.83
CA VAL A 123 9.78 19.11 11.10
C VAL A 123 10.78 19.68 12.12
N GLN A 124 11.21 20.94 11.97
CA GLN A 124 12.07 21.64 12.94
C GLN A 124 11.44 21.78 14.32
N ILE A 125 10.16 22.18 14.38
CA ILE A 125 9.42 22.34 15.64
C ILE A 125 9.36 21.02 16.42
N LEU A 126 9.19 19.91 15.69
CA LEU A 126 9.13 18.56 16.22
C LEU A 126 10.52 17.90 16.35
N GLU A 127 11.60 18.54 15.91
CA GLU A 127 12.96 18.00 15.96
C GLU A 127 13.07 16.63 15.25
N LEU A 128 12.40 16.50 14.08
CA LEU A 128 12.30 15.24 13.32
C LEU A 128 13.28 15.14 12.14
N GLU A 129 14.14 16.13 11.91
CA GLU A 129 15.03 16.19 10.74
C GLU A 129 15.96 14.99 10.65
N GLU A 130 16.64 14.69 11.76
CA GLU A 130 17.60 13.58 11.82
C GLU A 130 16.88 12.24 11.71
N SER A 131 15.82 12.05 12.50
CA SER A 131 14.95 10.89 12.45
C SER A 131 14.46 10.58 11.03
N ILE A 132 13.90 11.58 10.34
CA ILE A 132 13.42 11.43 8.95
C ILE A 132 14.56 11.09 8.00
N ALA A 133 15.75 11.69 8.18
CA ALA A 133 16.91 11.41 7.34
C ALA A 133 17.45 9.98 7.51
N GLN A 134 17.25 9.35 8.68
CA GLN A 134 17.69 7.99 8.95
C GLN A 134 16.75 6.91 8.38
N LEU A 135 15.46 7.22 8.24
CA LEU A 135 14.44 6.29 7.72
C LEU A 135 14.77 5.75 6.33
N LYS A 136 14.58 4.44 6.12
CA LYS A 136 14.78 3.78 4.83
C LYS A 136 13.46 3.72 4.05
N VAL A 137 13.19 4.76 3.28
CA VAL A 137 11.86 4.98 2.68
C VAL A 137 11.74 4.38 1.26
N VAL A 138 10.65 3.66 1.01
CA VAL A 138 10.07 3.38 -0.31
C VAL A 138 8.95 4.39 -0.54
N HIS A 139 9.08 5.29 -1.53
CA HIS A 139 8.15 6.41 -1.72
C HIS A 139 7.32 6.26 -2.99
N VAL A 140 5.99 6.26 -2.88
CA VAL A 140 5.10 5.90 -3.99
C VAL A 140 4.07 7.00 -4.29
N ALA A 141 4.08 7.52 -5.52
CA ALA A 141 3.07 8.42 -6.06
C ALA A 141 2.32 7.78 -7.23
N GLY A 142 1.29 8.47 -7.73
CA GLY A 142 0.48 8.00 -8.86
C GLY A 142 -1.00 8.36 -8.73
N THR A 143 -1.81 8.00 -9.72
CA THR A 143 -3.26 8.25 -9.71
C THR A 143 -3.99 7.06 -9.12
N LYS A 144 -3.83 5.86 -9.69
CA LYS A 144 -4.47 4.62 -9.20
C LYS A 144 -3.40 3.58 -8.82
N GLY A 145 -3.71 2.74 -7.83
CA GLY A 145 -2.83 1.63 -7.42
C GLY A 145 -1.75 1.96 -6.38
N LYS A 146 -1.67 3.20 -5.88
CA LYS A 146 -0.71 3.61 -4.83
C LYS A 146 -0.80 2.74 -3.58
N GLY A 147 -1.93 2.80 -2.85
CA GLY A 147 -2.15 1.96 -1.67
C GLY A 147 -1.93 0.46 -1.90
N SER A 148 -2.39 -0.10 -3.02
CA SER A 148 -2.13 -1.52 -3.37
C SER A 148 -0.64 -1.81 -3.55
N THR A 149 0.08 -0.97 -4.30
CA THR A 149 1.53 -1.12 -4.52
C THR A 149 2.28 -1.01 -3.19
N CYS A 150 1.93 -0.05 -2.34
CA CYS A 150 2.53 0.10 -1.02
C CYS A 150 2.25 -1.11 -0.13
N THR A 151 1.03 -1.64 -0.14
CA THR A 151 0.64 -2.83 0.63
C THR A 151 1.40 -4.07 0.17
N PHE A 152 1.53 -4.29 -1.14
CA PHE A 152 2.34 -5.39 -1.66
C PHE A 152 3.81 -5.24 -1.29
N ALA A 153 4.40 -4.03 -1.44
CA ALA A 153 5.80 -3.80 -1.14
C ALA A 153 6.10 -4.00 0.36
N GLU A 154 5.24 -3.47 1.24
CA GLU A 154 5.30 -3.70 2.68
C GLU A 154 5.24 -5.20 2.99
N SER A 155 4.26 -5.91 2.44
CA SER A 155 4.02 -7.32 2.77
C SER A 155 5.16 -8.23 2.28
N ILE A 156 5.77 -7.92 1.13
CA ILE A 156 6.98 -8.59 0.65
C ILE A 156 8.14 -8.37 1.62
N LEU A 157 8.40 -7.12 2.01
CA LEU A 157 9.52 -6.78 2.90
C LEU A 157 9.33 -7.37 4.29
N ARG A 158 8.11 -7.34 4.83
CA ARG A 158 7.77 -8.03 6.08
C ARG A 158 7.96 -9.54 5.98
N SER A 159 7.58 -10.14 4.85
CA SER A 159 7.82 -11.58 4.59
C SER A 159 9.30 -11.93 4.48
N CYS A 160 10.16 -10.95 4.18
CA CYS A 160 11.62 -11.07 4.26
C CYS A 160 12.18 -10.90 5.69
N GLY A 161 11.32 -10.67 6.69
CA GLY A 161 11.69 -10.58 8.10
C GLY A 161 12.24 -9.22 8.52
N PHE A 162 11.70 -8.14 7.93
CA PHE A 162 11.96 -6.75 8.34
C PHE A 162 10.81 -6.21 9.17
N HIS A 163 11.12 -5.33 10.13
CA HIS A 163 10.13 -4.54 10.84
C HIS A 163 9.65 -3.41 9.92
N THR A 164 8.35 -3.39 9.60
CA THR A 164 7.81 -2.51 8.55
C THR A 164 6.91 -1.43 9.12
N GLY A 165 7.04 -0.21 8.59
CA GLY A 165 6.06 0.86 8.70
C GLY A 165 5.38 1.13 7.35
N LEU A 166 4.06 1.23 7.33
CA LEU A 166 3.29 1.58 6.13
C LEU A 166 2.35 2.74 6.42
N PHE A 167 2.47 3.80 5.60
CA PHE A 167 1.58 4.95 5.65
C PHE A 167 0.76 5.09 4.37
N THR A 168 -0.57 5.03 4.51
CA THR A 168 -1.52 5.01 3.39
C THR A 168 -2.66 6.02 3.56
N SER A 169 -3.34 6.34 2.46
CA SER A 169 -4.47 7.25 2.47
C SER A 169 -5.49 7.04 1.35
N PRO A 170 -6.78 7.37 1.56
CA PRO A 170 -7.41 7.66 2.86
C PRO A 170 -7.61 6.38 3.70
N HIS A 171 -8.03 6.53 4.96
CA HIS A 171 -8.61 5.41 5.73
C HIS A 171 -10.06 5.16 5.33
N LEU A 172 -10.59 4.00 5.71
CA LEU A 172 -11.98 3.63 5.52
C LEU A 172 -12.82 3.89 6.77
N MET A 173 -12.39 3.35 7.91
CA MET A 173 -13.14 3.40 9.15
C MET A 173 -12.40 4.11 10.26
N ASP A 174 -11.16 3.70 10.50
CA ASP A 174 -10.36 4.17 11.60
C ASP A 174 -9.13 4.93 11.08
N VAL A 175 -8.83 6.11 11.62
CA VAL A 175 -7.65 6.87 11.24
C VAL A 175 -6.34 6.10 11.45
N ARG A 176 -6.33 5.14 12.35
CA ARG A 176 -5.20 4.23 12.61
C ARG A 176 -4.87 3.34 11.41
N GLU A 177 -5.82 3.07 10.51
CA GLU A 177 -5.56 2.33 9.25
C GLU A 177 -4.49 3.01 8.38
N ARG A 178 -4.29 4.32 8.56
CA ARG A 178 -3.25 5.07 7.85
C ARG A 178 -1.84 4.73 8.35
N PHE A 179 -1.69 4.08 9.50
CA PHE A 179 -0.41 3.81 10.14
C PHE A 179 -0.35 2.33 10.50
N ARG A 180 0.36 1.55 9.69
CA ARG A 180 0.54 0.12 9.94
C ARG A 180 1.95 -0.20 10.37
N LEU A 181 2.07 -1.04 11.39
CA LEU A 181 3.30 -1.64 11.88
C LEU A 181 3.19 -3.15 11.67
N ASP A 182 4.13 -3.73 10.93
CA ASP A 182 4.16 -5.15 10.60
C ASP A 182 2.84 -5.70 10.00
N GLY A 183 2.21 -4.90 9.13
CA GLY A 183 0.94 -5.26 8.47
C GLY A 183 -0.32 -5.10 9.33
N LEU A 184 -0.18 -4.66 10.58
CA LEU A 184 -1.29 -4.40 11.50
C LEU A 184 -1.47 -2.90 11.72
N ASP A 185 -2.70 -2.43 11.85
CA ASP A 185 -2.98 -1.05 12.24
C ASP A 185 -2.36 -0.75 13.61
N ILE A 186 -1.84 0.47 13.79
CA ILE A 186 -1.27 0.90 15.07
C ILE A 186 -2.28 0.73 16.22
N SER A 187 -1.81 0.28 17.38
CA SER A 187 -2.71 0.17 18.54
C SER A 187 -3.19 1.55 18.99
N GLU A 188 -4.37 1.59 19.61
CA GLU A 188 -4.97 2.83 20.11
C GLU A 188 -4.03 3.54 21.09
N GLU A 189 -3.39 2.78 21.98
CA GLU A 189 -2.47 3.32 22.99
C GLU A 189 -1.25 3.98 22.36
N LYS A 190 -0.64 3.31 21.37
CA LYS A 190 0.50 3.88 20.64
C LYS A 190 0.08 5.12 19.86
N PHE A 191 -1.07 5.07 19.18
CA PHE A 191 -1.59 6.19 18.41
C PHE A 191 -1.82 7.43 19.27
N ILE A 192 -2.55 7.29 20.39
CA ILE A 192 -2.81 8.36 21.35
C ILE A 192 -1.50 8.97 21.86
N ARG A 193 -0.55 8.12 22.28
CA ARG A 193 0.76 8.55 22.80
C ARG A 193 1.50 9.42 21.79
N TYR A 194 1.63 8.96 20.55
CA TYR A 194 2.34 9.71 19.51
C TYR A 194 1.58 10.95 19.05
N PHE A 195 0.25 10.84 18.97
CA PHE A 195 -0.62 11.97 18.66
C PHE A 195 -0.39 13.12 19.65
N TRP A 196 -0.47 12.85 20.95
CA TRP A 196 -0.33 13.90 21.96
C TRP A 196 1.05 14.50 22.00
N TRP A 197 2.10 13.71 21.75
CA TRP A 197 3.45 14.23 21.60
C TRP A 197 3.54 15.23 20.43
N CYS A 198 3.02 14.88 19.25
CA CYS A 198 3.01 15.78 18.11
C CYS A 198 2.14 17.02 18.38
N TRP A 199 0.93 16.79 18.88
CA TRP A 199 -0.08 17.83 19.09
C TRP A 199 0.38 18.89 20.09
N LYS A 200 0.90 18.49 21.25
CA LYS A 200 1.36 19.43 22.29
C LYS A 200 2.55 20.26 21.79
N THR A 201 3.57 19.60 21.24
CA THR A 201 4.76 20.29 20.73
C THR A 201 4.43 21.28 19.61
N LEU A 202 3.53 20.91 18.69
CA LEU A 202 3.05 21.82 17.65
C LEU A 202 2.22 22.94 18.25
N LYS A 203 1.24 22.65 19.10
CA LYS A 203 0.34 23.67 19.67
C LYS A 203 1.09 24.73 20.48
N ASP A 204 2.14 24.33 21.21
CA ASP A 204 2.94 25.23 22.04
C ASP A 204 3.85 26.16 21.20
N LYS A 205 4.31 25.68 20.04
CA LYS A 205 5.28 26.38 19.17
C LYS A 205 4.65 26.99 17.90
N THR A 206 3.35 26.75 17.66
CA THR A 206 2.58 27.36 16.56
C THR A 206 1.84 28.60 17.06
N GLY A 207 1.63 29.57 16.17
CA GLY A 207 1.07 30.88 16.48
C GLY A 207 0.91 31.74 15.22
N ASP A 208 0.86 33.07 15.36
CA ASP A 208 0.54 34.00 14.27
C ASP A 208 1.46 33.89 13.04
N GLY A 209 2.68 33.38 13.20
CA GLY A 209 3.65 33.18 12.11
C GLY A 209 3.73 31.76 11.50
N VAL A 210 3.24 30.74 12.22
CA VAL A 210 3.23 29.33 11.78
C VAL A 210 1.95 28.69 12.30
N PRO A 211 0.91 28.50 11.47
CA PRO A 211 -0.36 27.94 11.92
C PRO A 211 -0.21 26.45 12.24
N MET A 212 -1.19 25.86 12.93
CA MET A 212 -1.29 24.41 13.07
C MET A 212 -1.30 23.72 11.68
N PRO A 213 -0.60 22.59 11.51
CA PRO A 213 -0.59 21.90 10.24
C PRO A 213 -1.98 21.37 9.88
N ALA A 214 -2.38 21.55 8.63
CA ALA A 214 -3.61 20.97 8.10
C ALA A 214 -3.60 19.44 8.25
N TYR A 215 -4.80 18.86 8.33
CA TYR A 215 -5.04 17.44 8.65
C TYR A 215 -4.03 16.44 8.05
N PHE A 216 -3.88 16.40 6.72
CA PHE A 216 -2.98 15.43 6.08
C PHE A 216 -1.50 15.67 6.44
N ARG A 217 -1.08 16.94 6.58
CA ARG A 217 0.29 17.30 6.95
C ARG A 217 0.58 16.88 8.39
N PHE A 218 -0.36 17.09 9.31
CA PHE A 218 -0.26 16.60 10.68
C PHE A 218 -0.09 15.07 10.70
N LEU A 219 -0.91 14.34 9.93
CA LEU A 219 -0.81 12.88 9.86
C LEU A 219 0.52 12.41 9.28
N ALA A 220 1.07 13.10 8.28
CA ALA A 220 2.39 12.76 7.75
C ALA A 220 3.51 12.97 8.80
N LEU A 221 3.47 14.07 9.56
CA LEU A 221 4.39 14.30 10.68
C LEU A 221 4.27 13.21 11.76
N LEU A 222 3.03 12.84 12.08
CA LEU A 222 2.74 11.75 13.01
C LEU A 222 3.31 10.41 12.50
N ALA A 223 3.23 10.14 11.20
CA ALA A 223 3.78 8.92 10.60
C ALA A 223 5.30 8.85 10.79
N PHE A 224 6.01 9.95 10.51
CA PHE A 224 7.46 10.01 10.71
C PHE A 224 7.84 9.81 12.18
N LYS A 225 7.07 10.40 13.11
CA LYS A 225 7.30 10.18 14.54
C LYS A 225 7.09 8.72 14.94
N ILE A 226 5.96 8.13 14.54
CA ILE A 226 5.63 6.72 14.84
C ILE A 226 6.75 5.81 14.33
N PHE A 227 7.10 5.91 13.05
CA PHE A 227 8.04 4.97 12.44
C PHE A 227 9.48 5.15 12.94
N SER A 228 9.89 6.38 13.26
CA SER A 228 11.20 6.62 13.86
C SER A 228 11.28 6.03 15.27
N ASP A 229 10.27 6.25 16.12
CA ASP A 229 10.30 5.80 17.52
C ASP A 229 10.09 4.28 17.64
N GLU A 230 9.30 3.69 16.75
CA GLU A 230 9.11 2.24 16.66
C GLU A 230 10.30 1.56 15.94
N GLN A 231 11.29 2.34 15.46
CA GLN A 231 12.54 1.84 14.89
C GLN A 231 12.33 0.84 13.75
N VAL A 232 11.40 1.15 12.84
CA VAL A 232 11.14 0.29 11.69
C VAL A 232 12.35 0.24 10.76
N ASP A 233 12.63 -0.94 10.21
CA ASP A 233 13.72 -1.14 9.24
C ASP A 233 13.40 -0.45 7.91
N VAL A 234 12.13 -0.42 7.52
CA VAL A 234 11.64 0.16 6.28
C VAL A 234 10.33 0.92 6.47
N VAL A 235 10.21 2.05 5.79
CA VAL A 235 8.95 2.81 5.68
C VAL A 235 8.47 2.77 4.25
N VAL A 236 7.26 2.27 4.01
CA VAL A 236 6.57 2.37 2.72
C VAL A 236 5.55 3.51 2.79
N LEU A 237 5.78 4.55 1.99
CA LEU A 237 5.12 5.84 2.11
C LEU A 237 4.27 6.12 0.86
N GLU A 238 2.95 6.13 1.01
CA GLU A 238 2.02 6.60 -0.02
C GLU A 238 1.91 8.13 0.00
N VAL A 239 2.07 8.75 -1.17
CA VAL A 239 1.75 10.17 -1.38
C VAL A 239 0.25 10.39 -1.29
N GLY A 240 -0.16 11.43 -0.56
CA GLY A 240 -1.57 11.82 -0.45
C GLY A 240 -2.11 12.42 -1.74
N LEU A 241 -1.57 13.57 -2.16
CA LEU A 241 -2.01 14.28 -3.36
C LEU A 241 -0.83 14.88 -4.13
N GLY A 242 -0.86 14.71 -5.46
CA GLY A 242 0.22 15.20 -6.33
C GLY A 242 1.52 14.45 -6.07
N GLY A 243 2.52 15.14 -5.53
CA GLY A 243 3.82 14.58 -5.14
C GLY A 243 4.82 15.68 -4.77
N LYS A 244 5.03 16.65 -5.67
CA LYS A 244 6.01 17.74 -5.51
C LYS A 244 5.85 18.50 -4.21
N TYR A 245 4.62 18.90 -3.88
CA TYR A 245 4.28 19.66 -2.68
C TYR A 245 3.58 18.82 -1.59
N ASP A 246 3.56 17.50 -1.74
CA ASP A 246 2.95 16.62 -0.75
C ASP A 246 3.79 16.59 0.54
N ALA A 247 3.14 16.49 1.70
CA ALA A 247 3.81 16.46 3.00
C ALA A 247 4.84 15.32 3.11
N THR A 248 4.59 14.19 2.44
CA THR A 248 5.50 13.04 2.42
C THR A 248 6.81 13.32 1.67
N ASN A 249 6.84 14.32 0.79
CA ASN A 249 8.00 14.63 -0.05
C ASN A 249 9.15 15.33 0.69
N VAL A 250 8.99 15.57 2.00
CA VAL A 250 10.06 16.05 2.90
C VAL A 250 11.24 15.07 2.99
N VAL A 251 11.00 13.78 2.70
CA VAL A 251 12.05 12.76 2.59
C VAL A 251 13.00 13.11 1.44
N ARG A 252 14.22 13.53 1.77
CA ARG A 252 15.21 14.01 0.78
C ARG A 252 15.85 12.89 -0.03
N ALA A 253 16.09 11.74 0.60
CA ALA A 253 16.80 10.61 0.01
C ALA A 253 16.08 9.28 0.30
N PRO A 254 14.90 9.03 -0.31
CA PRO A 254 14.29 7.70 -0.26
C PRO A 254 15.22 6.67 -0.91
N VAL A 255 15.11 5.42 -0.48
CA VAL A 255 15.89 4.31 -1.04
C VAL A 255 15.47 4.02 -2.49
N VAL A 256 14.18 4.14 -2.77
CA VAL A 256 13.60 3.92 -4.11
C VAL A 256 12.26 4.66 -4.24
N CYS A 257 11.96 5.17 -5.43
CA CYS A 257 10.67 5.81 -5.75
C CYS A 257 9.84 4.97 -6.74
N GLY A 258 8.52 4.98 -6.58
CA GLY A 258 7.57 4.34 -7.49
C GLY A 258 6.50 5.31 -8.00
N ILE A 259 6.20 5.25 -9.29
CA ILE A 259 5.07 5.96 -9.91
C ILE A 259 4.08 4.92 -10.44
N THR A 260 2.92 4.81 -9.80
CA THR A 260 1.85 3.92 -10.27
C THR A 260 1.13 4.52 -11.48
N SER A 261 0.08 3.86 -11.98
CA SER A 261 -0.68 4.33 -13.13
C SER A 261 -1.13 5.79 -12.99
N LEU A 262 -0.90 6.58 -14.04
CA LEU A 262 -1.24 7.99 -14.16
C LEU A 262 -2.49 8.16 -15.02
N GLY A 263 -3.34 9.10 -14.61
CA GLY A 263 -4.58 9.43 -15.29
C GLY A 263 -5.18 10.71 -14.71
N TYR A 264 -6.26 11.16 -15.31
CA TYR A 264 -6.98 12.36 -14.89
C TYR A 264 -7.69 12.12 -13.55
N ASP A 265 -7.25 12.85 -12.52
CA ASP A 265 -7.87 12.89 -11.20
C ASP A 265 -7.41 14.19 -10.51
N HIS A 266 -8.26 14.75 -9.65
CA HIS A 266 -7.97 16.01 -8.93
C HIS A 266 -7.53 17.17 -9.84
N MET A 267 -8.18 17.32 -11.00
CA MET A 267 -7.80 18.32 -12.02
C MET A 267 -7.89 19.75 -11.49
N GLU A 268 -8.84 19.99 -10.58
CA GLU A 268 -9.04 21.26 -9.89
C GLU A 268 -7.85 21.69 -9.02
N ILE A 269 -6.96 20.75 -8.65
CA ILE A 269 -5.78 21.01 -7.82
C ILE A 269 -4.49 20.87 -8.63
N LEU A 270 -4.37 19.78 -9.40
CA LEU A 270 -3.12 19.33 -10.02
C LEU A 270 -2.92 19.83 -11.46
N GLY A 271 -3.96 20.37 -12.09
CA GLY A 271 -3.93 20.84 -13.48
C GLY A 271 -4.93 20.12 -14.37
N ASN A 272 -5.19 20.70 -15.54
CA ASN A 272 -6.22 20.24 -16.46
C ASN A 272 -5.68 19.30 -17.55
N THR A 273 -4.36 19.09 -17.58
CA THR A 273 -3.68 18.19 -18.53
C THR A 273 -3.01 17.03 -17.83
N LEU A 274 -2.83 15.91 -18.54
CA LEU A 274 -2.15 14.75 -17.97
C LEU A 274 -0.67 15.07 -17.69
N GLY A 275 -0.04 15.91 -18.50
CA GLY A 275 1.32 16.37 -18.30
C GLY A 275 1.51 17.21 -17.04
N GLU A 276 0.55 18.07 -16.68
CA GLU A 276 0.57 18.83 -15.42
C GLU A 276 0.45 17.91 -14.20
N ILE A 277 -0.53 17.00 -14.22
CA ILE A 277 -0.74 15.99 -13.17
C ILE A 277 0.52 15.13 -13.01
N THR A 278 1.13 14.75 -14.13
CA THR A 278 2.36 13.95 -14.14
C THR A 278 3.54 14.73 -13.56
N ARG A 279 3.68 16.02 -13.89
CA ARG A 279 4.75 16.87 -13.35
C ARG A 279 4.67 17.00 -11.83
N GLU A 280 3.47 17.13 -11.29
CA GLU A 280 3.26 17.14 -9.83
C GLU A 280 3.68 15.81 -9.21
N LYS A 281 3.25 14.67 -9.78
CA LYS A 281 3.55 13.33 -9.26
C LYS A 281 5.05 12.97 -9.39
N ALA A 282 5.68 13.35 -10.49
CA ALA A 282 7.11 13.16 -10.73
C ALA A 282 7.99 14.00 -9.78
N GLY A 283 7.40 14.90 -8.99
CA GLY A 283 8.09 15.67 -7.96
C GLY A 283 8.70 14.84 -6.83
N ILE A 284 8.27 13.58 -6.65
CA ILE A 284 8.89 12.67 -5.68
C ILE A 284 10.20 12.04 -6.18
N LEU A 285 10.48 12.12 -7.48
CA LEU A 285 11.73 11.58 -8.04
C LEU A 285 12.90 12.41 -7.51
N LYS A 286 13.91 11.74 -6.98
CA LYS A 286 15.11 12.37 -6.38
C LYS A 286 16.35 11.96 -7.16
N LYS A 287 17.32 12.87 -7.20
CA LYS A 287 18.62 12.64 -7.85
C LYS A 287 19.34 11.46 -7.19
N GLY A 288 19.90 10.56 -8.00
CA GLY A 288 20.66 9.40 -7.52
C GLY A 288 19.81 8.33 -6.81
N VAL A 289 18.48 8.44 -6.89
CA VAL A 289 17.54 7.44 -6.36
C VAL A 289 16.93 6.68 -7.54
N PRO A 290 16.99 5.33 -7.58
CA PRO A 290 16.31 4.52 -8.57
C PRO A 290 14.80 4.78 -8.55
N ALA A 291 14.19 4.78 -9.72
CA ALA A 291 12.78 5.03 -9.88
C ALA A 291 12.14 3.99 -10.80
N TYR A 292 10.92 3.58 -10.47
CA TYR A 292 10.14 2.65 -11.28
C TYR A 292 8.79 3.26 -11.62
N THR A 293 8.31 3.01 -12.83
CA THR A 293 6.94 3.32 -13.27
C THR A 293 6.34 2.12 -13.97
N VAL A 294 5.02 2.12 -14.11
CA VAL A 294 4.29 1.17 -14.98
C VAL A 294 4.16 1.76 -16.40
N PRO A 295 3.67 1.02 -17.41
CA PRO A 295 3.31 1.60 -18.69
C PRO A 295 2.32 2.76 -18.50
N GLN A 296 2.58 3.88 -19.17
CA GLN A 296 1.78 5.10 -19.05
C GLN A 296 1.31 5.55 -20.44
N PRO A 297 0.26 6.40 -20.51
CA PRO A 297 -0.01 7.17 -21.72
C PRO A 297 1.23 7.96 -22.16
N GLU A 298 1.39 8.16 -23.47
CA GLU A 298 2.58 8.76 -24.06
C GLU A 298 2.92 10.14 -23.47
N GLU A 299 1.92 11.00 -23.27
CA GLU A 299 2.07 12.32 -22.65
C GLU A 299 2.69 12.22 -21.24
N ALA A 300 2.19 11.29 -20.41
CA ALA A 300 2.70 11.07 -19.07
C ALA A 300 4.12 10.47 -19.09
N MET A 301 4.36 9.46 -19.94
CA MET A 301 5.68 8.83 -20.05
C MET A 301 6.75 9.85 -20.48
N SER A 302 6.44 10.72 -21.44
CA SER A 302 7.34 11.79 -21.90
C SER A 302 7.74 12.72 -20.75
N VAL A 303 6.78 13.15 -19.92
CA VAL A 303 7.06 14.02 -18.76
C VAL A 303 7.90 13.31 -17.70
N LEU A 304 7.63 12.02 -17.42
CA LEU A 304 8.43 11.24 -16.47
C LEU A 304 9.88 11.07 -16.94
N MET A 305 10.08 10.71 -18.21
CA MET A 305 11.43 10.53 -18.80
C MET A 305 12.20 11.86 -18.84
N LYS A 306 11.53 12.96 -19.19
CA LYS A 306 12.12 14.29 -19.12
C LYS A 306 12.58 14.62 -17.70
N ARG A 307 11.73 14.39 -16.70
CA ARG A 307 12.05 14.65 -15.28
C ARG A 307 13.23 13.80 -14.79
N ALA A 308 13.27 12.52 -15.14
CA ALA A 308 14.37 11.62 -14.79
C ALA A 308 15.70 12.09 -15.41
N THR A 309 15.65 12.53 -16.67
CA THR A 309 16.82 13.10 -17.38
C THR A 309 17.31 14.38 -16.72
N GLU A 310 16.41 15.32 -16.42
CA GLU A 310 16.73 16.57 -15.72
C GLU A 310 17.46 16.32 -14.39
N LEU A 311 16.97 15.37 -13.59
CA LEU A 311 17.58 15.00 -12.31
C LEU A 311 18.95 14.34 -12.47
N GLY A 312 19.15 13.56 -13.54
CA GLY A 312 20.46 13.00 -13.88
C GLY A 312 21.50 14.07 -14.24
N SER A 313 21.08 15.06 -15.02
CA SER A 313 21.95 16.12 -15.51
C SER A 313 22.33 17.19 -14.47
N MET A 314 21.72 17.19 -13.28
CA MET A 314 22.07 18.19 -12.24
C MET A 314 23.51 17.94 -11.71
N PRO A 315 24.31 18.99 -11.45
CA PRO A 315 25.61 18.86 -10.78
C PRO A 315 25.47 18.23 -9.39
N GLN A 316 26.43 17.39 -8.97
CA GLN A 316 26.50 16.92 -7.57
C GLN A 316 26.72 18.14 -6.67
N PRO A 317 26.01 18.29 -5.54
CA PRO A 317 26.41 19.27 -4.54
C PRO A 317 27.86 18.95 -4.18
N MET A 318 28.77 19.89 -4.41
CA MET A 318 30.14 19.78 -3.93
C MET A 318 30.06 19.54 -2.43
N ALA A 319 30.64 18.44 -1.94
CA ALA A 319 30.87 18.27 -0.52
C ALA A 319 31.68 19.49 -0.07
N ASP A 320 31.18 20.18 0.95
CA ASP A 320 31.86 21.30 1.58
C ASP A 320 33.22 20.82 2.09
N LYS A 321 34.25 20.99 1.25
CA LYS A 321 35.62 20.83 1.67
C LYS A 321 35.97 22.14 2.34
N GLY A 322 36.08 22.08 3.67
CA GLY A 322 36.69 23.12 4.47
C GLY A 322 37.95 23.64 3.78
N SER A 323 38.01 24.96 3.73
CA SER A 323 39.13 25.82 3.36
C SER A 323 40.50 25.15 3.46
N ASP A 324 41.30 25.29 2.41
CA ASP A 324 42.59 25.94 2.59
C ASP A 324 42.94 26.80 1.36
N ASP A 325 43.16 28.06 1.69
CA ASP A 325 43.59 29.17 0.88
C ASP A 325 45.10 29.04 0.63
N THR A 326 45.52 29.04 -0.63
CA THR A 326 46.83 29.61 -1.02
C THR A 326 46.77 29.97 -2.50
N GLY A 327 46.97 31.26 -2.76
CA GLY A 327 46.93 31.87 -4.09
C GLY A 327 48.10 31.51 -5.00
N GLY A 328 47.91 31.88 -6.27
CA GLY A 328 48.91 31.84 -7.31
C GLY A 328 48.27 32.35 -8.60
N GLU A 329 48.46 33.64 -8.87
CA GLU A 329 48.28 34.25 -10.19
C GLU A 329 49.20 33.54 -11.20
N ASP A 330 48.70 33.28 -12.42
CA ASP A 330 49.47 33.54 -13.63
C ASP A 330 48.58 33.51 -14.88
N ASP A 331 48.72 34.57 -15.67
CA ASP A 331 48.21 34.75 -17.01
C ASP A 331 48.72 33.66 -17.97
N THR A 332 47.91 33.26 -18.96
CA THR A 332 48.31 33.35 -20.38
C THR A 332 47.17 32.98 -21.34
N ASP A 333 47.24 33.67 -22.46
CA ASP A 333 46.32 33.80 -23.57
C ASP A 333 46.36 32.61 -24.57
N ALA A 334 45.35 32.60 -25.44
CA ALA A 334 45.37 32.14 -26.83
C ALA A 334 44.74 30.79 -27.25
N THR A 335 43.74 30.98 -28.12
CA THR A 335 43.48 30.33 -29.42
C THR A 335 42.52 29.14 -29.58
N ILE A 336 41.64 29.35 -30.57
CA ILE A 336 40.56 28.51 -31.10
C ILE A 336 41.04 27.88 -32.41
N GLU A 337 40.99 26.54 -32.52
CA GLU A 337 40.79 25.72 -33.74
C GLU A 337 40.22 24.36 -33.23
N GLY A 338 39.22 23.66 -33.76
CA GLY A 338 38.83 23.41 -35.15
C GLY A 338 39.25 21.97 -35.54
N GLY A 339 38.37 20.96 -35.46
CA GLY A 339 38.66 19.64 -36.05
C GLY A 339 37.82 18.43 -35.59
N MET A 340 37.00 17.91 -36.52
CA MET A 340 36.29 16.61 -36.45
C MET A 340 37.23 15.43 -36.73
N GLY A 341 37.02 14.28 -36.07
CA GLY A 341 37.70 13.02 -36.40
C GLY A 341 37.25 11.81 -35.55
N ALA A 342 36.99 10.68 -36.21
CA ALA A 342 36.22 9.54 -35.70
C ALA A 342 37.01 8.45 -34.92
N ALA A 343 36.27 7.77 -34.03
CA ALA A 343 36.32 6.36 -33.59
C ALA A 343 37.66 5.57 -33.53
N SER A 344 38.05 5.13 -32.31
CA SER A 344 38.06 3.70 -31.89
C SER A 344 38.62 3.45 -30.48
N LYS A 345 37.84 2.70 -29.68
CA LYS A 345 38.14 1.83 -28.51
C LYS A 345 39.35 2.10 -27.61
N VAL A 346 39.08 2.42 -26.33
CA VAL A 346 39.79 1.85 -25.16
C VAL A 346 38.78 1.65 -24.01
N VAL A 347 38.86 0.48 -23.37
CA VAL A 347 38.14 0.11 -22.13
C VAL A 347 38.65 0.98 -20.98
N GLN A 348 37.75 1.70 -20.31
CA GLN A 348 38.03 2.28 -18.98
C GLN A 348 36.93 1.93 -18.00
N GLN A 349 37.33 1.26 -16.93
CA GLN A 349 36.62 1.22 -15.66
C GLN A 349 36.47 2.65 -15.14
N GLY A 350 35.24 3.05 -14.77
CA GLY A 350 34.98 4.24 -13.94
C GLY A 350 34.03 5.30 -14.51
N LYS A 351 32.78 5.30 -14.03
CA LYS A 351 31.97 6.49 -13.67
C LYS A 351 30.64 6.03 -13.03
N PRO A 352 30.21 6.57 -11.88
CA PRO A 352 28.85 6.32 -11.39
C PRO A 352 27.88 7.01 -12.35
N SER A 353 27.00 6.23 -12.96
CA SER A 353 26.02 6.70 -13.95
C SER A 353 25.18 7.83 -13.36
N SER A 354 25.39 9.05 -13.86
CA SER A 354 24.70 10.28 -13.46
C SER A 354 23.28 10.36 -14.04
N VAL A 355 22.52 9.26 -14.03
CA VAL A 355 21.15 9.23 -14.57
C VAL A 355 20.25 8.63 -13.49
N VAL A 356 19.17 9.33 -13.14
CA VAL A 356 18.06 8.68 -12.41
C VAL A 356 17.54 7.60 -13.35
N SER A 357 17.83 6.32 -13.06
CA SER A 357 17.34 5.22 -13.88
C SER A 357 15.85 5.05 -13.61
N LEU A 358 15.01 5.75 -14.38
CA LEU A 358 13.59 5.47 -14.43
C LEU A 358 13.38 4.24 -15.30
N GLN A 359 12.88 3.16 -14.69
CA GLN A 359 12.62 1.90 -15.39
C GLN A 359 11.11 1.63 -15.46
N VAL A 360 10.66 1.13 -16.60
CA VAL A 360 9.27 0.69 -16.78
C VAL A 360 9.18 -0.78 -16.38
N VAL A 361 8.31 -1.09 -15.42
CA VAL A 361 8.01 -2.46 -15.02
C VAL A 361 6.86 -3.02 -15.82
N HIS A 362 6.81 -4.35 -15.96
CA HIS A 362 5.70 -5.05 -16.59
C HIS A 362 4.77 -5.66 -15.52
N PRO A 363 3.51 -5.99 -15.88
CA PRO A 363 2.64 -6.77 -15.01
C PRO A 363 3.33 -8.05 -14.52
N LEU A 364 3.07 -8.43 -13.28
CA LEU A 364 3.45 -9.73 -12.77
C LEU A 364 2.75 -10.82 -13.60
N ASP A 365 3.53 -11.73 -14.14
CA ASP A 365 3.03 -12.96 -14.74
C ASP A 365 2.46 -13.88 -13.62
N PRO A 366 1.16 -14.21 -13.64
CA PRO A 366 0.54 -15.07 -12.63
C PRO A 366 1.23 -16.44 -12.48
N GLN A 367 1.85 -16.96 -13.55
CA GLN A 367 2.55 -18.26 -13.50
C GLN A 367 3.74 -18.26 -12.53
N LYS A 368 4.26 -17.07 -12.17
CA LYS A 368 5.36 -16.93 -11.21
C LYS A 368 4.93 -17.06 -9.75
N LEU A 369 3.63 -17.20 -9.47
CA LEU A 369 3.07 -17.30 -8.12
C LEU A 369 2.87 -18.74 -7.64
N GLU A 370 3.32 -19.77 -8.38
CA GLU A 370 3.18 -21.19 -7.98
C GLU A 370 1.72 -21.54 -7.60
N ASP A 371 0.77 -21.14 -8.45
CA ASP A 371 -0.69 -21.32 -8.26
C ASP A 371 -1.29 -20.59 -7.05
N GLN A 372 -0.54 -19.73 -6.35
CA GLN A 372 -1.10 -18.87 -5.30
C GLN A 372 -1.75 -17.62 -5.90
N PRO A 373 -2.97 -17.24 -5.47
CA PRO A 373 -3.57 -15.98 -5.86
C PRO A 373 -2.84 -14.80 -5.19
N LEU A 374 -2.95 -13.61 -5.79
CA LEU A 374 -2.62 -12.37 -5.09
C LEU A 374 -3.59 -12.15 -3.92
N GLY A 375 -3.10 -11.61 -2.82
CA GLY A 375 -3.94 -11.25 -1.67
C GLY A 375 -4.92 -10.12 -1.95
N LEU A 376 -4.63 -9.28 -2.97
CA LEU A 376 -5.56 -8.28 -3.49
C LEU A 376 -6.11 -8.75 -4.84
N HIS A 377 -7.43 -8.78 -4.98
CA HIS A 377 -8.10 -9.29 -6.17
C HIS A 377 -8.21 -8.26 -7.31
N GLY A 378 -8.31 -8.79 -8.53
CA GLY A 378 -8.53 -8.05 -9.78
C GLY A 378 -7.29 -7.98 -10.67
N GLU A 379 -7.49 -8.05 -11.98
CA GLU A 379 -6.38 -8.13 -12.96
C GLU A 379 -5.41 -6.93 -12.90
N HIS A 380 -5.94 -5.74 -12.61
CA HIS A 380 -5.12 -4.54 -12.45
C HIS A 380 -4.09 -4.66 -11.30
N GLN A 381 -4.31 -5.56 -10.33
CA GLN A 381 -3.37 -5.76 -9.23
C GLN A 381 -2.06 -6.41 -9.67
N TYR A 382 -2.02 -7.17 -10.77
CA TYR A 382 -0.77 -7.71 -11.30
C TYR A 382 0.21 -6.60 -11.73
N MET A 383 -0.30 -5.46 -12.20
CA MET A 383 0.52 -4.30 -12.49
C MET A 383 1.09 -3.67 -11.20
N ASN A 384 0.26 -3.52 -10.17
CA ASN A 384 0.68 -2.99 -8.87
C ASN A 384 1.69 -3.93 -8.17
N ALA A 385 1.48 -5.24 -8.27
CA ALA A 385 2.38 -6.28 -7.78
C ALA A 385 3.74 -6.25 -8.49
N GLY A 386 3.75 -6.13 -9.83
CA GLY A 386 4.99 -5.99 -10.60
C GLY A 386 5.82 -4.79 -10.17
N LEU A 387 5.17 -3.63 -9.93
CA LEU A 387 5.84 -2.45 -9.38
C LEU A 387 6.33 -2.68 -7.95
N ALA A 388 5.52 -3.27 -7.09
CA ALA A 388 5.90 -3.58 -5.71
C ALA A 388 7.11 -4.51 -5.62
N ILE A 389 7.19 -5.53 -6.48
CA ILE A 389 8.34 -6.44 -6.59
C ILE A 389 9.61 -5.65 -6.92
N ALA A 390 9.57 -4.75 -7.91
CA ALA A 390 10.72 -3.94 -8.28
C ALA A 390 11.16 -3.01 -7.14
N LEU A 391 10.20 -2.37 -6.46
CA LEU A 391 10.49 -1.51 -5.31
C LEU A 391 11.12 -2.29 -4.15
N ALA A 392 10.54 -3.42 -3.77
CA ALA A 392 11.04 -4.25 -2.67
C ALA A 392 12.42 -4.85 -3.00
N ASN A 393 12.60 -5.38 -4.21
CA ASN A 393 13.88 -5.93 -4.66
C ASN A 393 14.99 -4.88 -4.64
N THR A 394 14.74 -3.69 -5.16
CA THR A 394 15.73 -2.61 -5.18
C THR A 394 16.01 -2.07 -3.77
N TRP A 395 15.01 -2.03 -2.90
CA TRP A 395 15.23 -1.70 -1.49
C TRP A 395 16.18 -2.72 -0.84
N LEU A 396 15.91 -4.02 -1.00
CA LEU A 396 16.75 -5.10 -0.46
C LEU A 396 18.18 -5.04 -1.01
N GLU A 397 18.34 -4.81 -2.31
CA GLU A 397 19.65 -4.65 -2.95
C GLU A 397 20.45 -3.50 -2.34
N ARG A 398 19.84 -2.31 -2.25
CA ARG A 398 20.52 -1.11 -1.75
C ARG A 398 20.82 -1.17 -0.26
N GLN A 399 20.07 -1.97 0.50
CA GLN A 399 20.33 -2.22 1.92
C GLN A 399 21.24 -3.44 2.15
N GLY A 400 21.70 -4.13 1.09
CA GLY A 400 22.63 -5.26 1.21
C GLY A 400 21.98 -6.54 1.75
N HIS A 401 20.72 -6.79 1.41
CA HIS A 401 19.89 -7.87 1.97
C HIS A 401 19.37 -8.89 0.95
N LEU A 402 19.89 -8.90 -0.27
CA LEU A 402 19.51 -9.91 -1.29
C LEU A 402 19.83 -11.35 -0.83
N ASN A 403 20.82 -11.52 0.04
CA ASN A 403 21.17 -12.81 0.63
C ASN A 403 20.08 -13.40 1.53
N ARG A 404 19.06 -12.63 1.92
CA ARG A 404 17.91 -13.13 2.69
C ARG A 404 16.86 -13.84 1.82
N LEU A 405 16.99 -13.76 0.49
CA LEU A 405 16.02 -14.32 -0.45
C LEU A 405 16.28 -15.80 -0.72
N HIS A 406 15.23 -16.62 -0.64
CA HIS A 406 15.28 -18.03 -1.02
C HIS A 406 14.63 -18.20 -2.39
N VAL A 407 15.41 -18.65 -3.36
CA VAL A 407 14.96 -18.93 -4.72
C VAL A 407 15.06 -20.43 -4.95
N LYS A 408 13.93 -21.11 -5.18
CA LYS A 408 13.89 -22.56 -5.40
C LYS A 408 14.49 -22.95 -6.76
N HIS A 409 14.11 -22.24 -7.83
CA HIS A 409 14.50 -22.55 -9.21
C HIS A 409 14.73 -21.27 -10.03
N SER A 410 15.49 -21.39 -11.14
CA SER A 410 15.68 -20.27 -12.06
C SER A 410 14.35 -19.88 -12.71
N GLY A 411 13.92 -18.64 -12.54
CA GLY A 411 12.72 -18.07 -13.17
C GLY A 411 11.51 -17.88 -12.26
N THR A 412 11.51 -18.44 -11.03
CA THR A 412 10.46 -18.19 -10.04
C THR A 412 10.78 -16.99 -9.15
N LEU A 413 9.74 -16.39 -8.56
CA LEU A 413 9.94 -15.38 -7.52
C LEU A 413 10.48 -16.02 -6.25
N PRO A 414 11.24 -15.28 -5.41
CA PRO A 414 11.61 -15.78 -4.09
C PRO A 414 10.38 -16.17 -3.26
N ASP A 415 10.51 -17.19 -2.40
CA ASP A 415 9.39 -17.69 -1.58
C ASP A 415 8.77 -16.59 -0.72
N GLN A 416 9.61 -15.68 -0.21
CA GLN A 416 9.15 -14.53 0.57
C GLN A 416 8.33 -13.55 -0.25
N PHE A 417 8.62 -13.41 -1.55
CA PHE A 417 7.87 -12.54 -2.45
C PHE A 417 6.51 -13.14 -2.75
N ILE A 418 6.45 -14.44 -3.06
CA ILE A 418 5.18 -15.16 -3.29
C ILE A 418 4.30 -15.03 -2.04
N LYS A 419 4.84 -15.35 -0.85
CA LYS A 419 4.13 -15.21 0.44
C LYS A 419 3.68 -13.78 0.71
N GLY A 420 4.53 -12.79 0.46
CA GLY A 420 4.20 -11.38 0.66
C GLY A 420 3.06 -10.94 -0.26
N LEU A 421 3.09 -11.34 -1.53
CA LEU A 421 2.07 -11.04 -2.52
C LEU A 421 0.74 -11.73 -2.22
N SER A 422 0.75 -12.99 -1.79
CA SER A 422 -0.47 -13.76 -1.50
C SER A 422 -1.12 -13.38 -0.16
N SER A 423 -0.33 -12.91 0.81
CA SER A 423 -0.83 -12.47 2.12
C SER A 423 -1.18 -10.98 2.22
N ALA A 424 -0.91 -10.18 1.18
CA ALA A 424 -1.17 -8.76 1.18
C ALA A 424 -2.68 -8.46 1.32
N CYS A 425 -3.05 -7.61 2.28
CA CYS A 425 -4.44 -7.27 2.54
C CYS A 425 -4.62 -5.76 2.72
N LEU A 426 -5.57 -5.20 1.97
CA LEU A 426 -5.96 -3.80 2.05
C LEU A 426 -7.49 -3.76 2.06
N GLN A 427 -8.04 -3.28 3.17
CA GLN A 427 -9.49 -3.20 3.32
C GLN A 427 -10.10 -2.35 2.20
N GLY A 428 -11.32 -2.69 1.77
CA GLY A 428 -12.06 -1.97 0.72
C GLY A 428 -11.43 -2.03 -0.69
N ARG A 429 -10.51 -2.96 -0.95
CA ARG A 429 -9.93 -3.24 -2.28
C ARG A 429 -10.11 -4.71 -2.64
N GLY A 430 -11.02 -5.00 -3.57
CA GLY A 430 -11.23 -6.38 -3.99
C GLY A 430 -11.57 -7.34 -2.84
N GLN A 431 -12.27 -6.85 -1.81
CA GLN A 431 -12.46 -7.58 -0.56
C GLN A 431 -13.78 -8.37 -0.59
N ILE A 432 -13.71 -9.65 -0.24
CA ILE A 432 -14.87 -10.55 -0.15
C ILE A 432 -15.13 -10.82 1.33
N ILE A 433 -16.35 -10.57 1.80
CA ILE A 433 -16.74 -10.73 3.20
C ILE A 433 -18.03 -11.56 3.28
N PRO A 434 -17.94 -12.84 3.66
CA PRO A 434 -19.12 -13.63 4.07
C PRO A 434 -19.76 -13.02 5.32
N ASN A 435 -21.09 -12.93 5.37
CA ASN A 435 -21.77 -12.33 6.54
C ASN A 435 -21.93 -13.33 7.69
N SER A 436 -21.10 -13.20 8.72
CA SER A 436 -21.07 -14.11 9.88
C SER A 436 -22.39 -14.18 10.68
N GLN A 437 -23.22 -13.13 10.63
CA GLN A 437 -24.49 -13.07 11.37
C GLN A 437 -25.62 -13.86 10.71
N VAL A 438 -25.51 -14.11 9.40
CA VAL A 438 -26.47 -14.90 8.63
C VAL A 438 -25.96 -16.32 8.41
N ASN A 439 -24.65 -16.52 8.44
CA ASN A 439 -24.01 -17.81 8.19
C ASN A 439 -23.84 -18.59 9.50
N SER A 440 -24.31 -19.84 9.56
CA SER A 440 -24.01 -20.72 10.70
C SER A 440 -22.57 -21.22 10.62
N GLU A 441 -21.89 -21.41 11.76
CA GLU A 441 -20.49 -21.88 11.83
C GLU A 441 -20.23 -23.23 11.12
N ASN A 442 -21.28 -24.02 10.86
CA ASN A 442 -21.19 -25.33 10.23
C ASN A 442 -21.65 -25.38 8.76
N ASP A 443 -22.15 -24.27 8.21
CA ASP A 443 -22.62 -24.21 6.83
C ASP A 443 -21.50 -23.61 5.96
N ARG A 444 -20.83 -24.47 5.18
CA ARG A 444 -19.75 -24.03 4.27
C ARG A 444 -20.27 -23.12 3.15
N ASP A 445 -21.59 -23.01 2.99
CA ASP A 445 -22.25 -22.25 1.94
C ASP A 445 -22.94 -21.00 2.51
N SER A 446 -22.20 -19.89 2.53
CA SER A 446 -22.69 -18.58 2.95
C SER A 446 -23.87 -18.10 2.11
N SER A 447 -25.03 -17.83 2.72
CA SER A 447 -26.20 -17.30 2.01
C SER A 447 -26.08 -15.80 1.66
N LEU A 448 -25.16 -15.05 2.29
CA LEU A 448 -24.93 -13.63 2.01
C LEU A 448 -23.44 -13.28 1.98
N VAL A 449 -22.95 -12.86 0.81
CA VAL A 449 -21.55 -12.49 0.58
C VAL A 449 -21.46 -11.06 0.07
N PHE A 450 -20.62 -10.24 0.71
CA PHE A 450 -20.35 -8.86 0.31
C PHE A 450 -19.04 -8.77 -0.48
N TYR A 451 -19.08 -8.07 -1.61
CA TYR A 451 -17.94 -7.78 -2.47
C TYR A 451 -17.69 -6.28 -2.41
N LEU A 452 -16.64 -5.86 -1.72
CA LEU A 452 -16.37 -4.47 -1.39
C LEU A 452 -15.24 -3.92 -2.24
N ASP A 453 -15.47 -2.75 -2.86
CA ASP A 453 -14.42 -2.02 -3.54
C ASP A 453 -14.72 -0.52 -3.62
N GLY A 454 -13.70 0.31 -3.41
CA GLY A 454 -13.81 1.76 -3.48
C GLY A 454 -13.61 2.37 -4.88
N ALA A 455 -14.04 1.72 -5.95
CA ALA A 455 -14.04 2.29 -7.30
C ALA A 455 -14.92 3.55 -7.37
N HIS A 456 -14.43 4.58 -8.05
CA HIS A 456 -15.08 5.90 -8.12
C HIS A 456 -14.74 6.73 -9.38
N SER A 457 -14.02 6.14 -10.33
CA SER A 457 -13.85 6.63 -11.71
C SER A 457 -14.33 5.55 -12.69
N SER A 458 -14.70 5.94 -13.91
CA SER A 458 -15.21 5.02 -14.93
C SER A 458 -14.30 3.81 -15.15
N GLU A 459 -12.99 4.02 -15.21
CA GLU A 459 -11.99 2.97 -15.41
C GLU A 459 -11.93 2.02 -14.20
N SER A 460 -11.95 2.57 -12.98
CA SER A 460 -11.99 1.74 -11.77
C SER A 460 -13.31 0.97 -11.63
N MET A 461 -14.43 1.54 -12.08
CA MET A 461 -15.73 0.86 -12.09
C MET A 461 -15.71 -0.35 -13.02
N GLU A 462 -15.15 -0.21 -14.22
CA GLU A 462 -14.96 -1.29 -15.19
C GLU A 462 -14.08 -2.42 -14.63
N MET A 463 -12.91 -2.10 -14.07
CA MET A 463 -12.03 -3.12 -13.48
C MET A 463 -12.69 -3.85 -12.32
N CYS A 464 -13.47 -3.11 -11.53
CA CYS A 464 -14.19 -3.63 -10.39
C CYS A 464 -15.39 -4.52 -10.78
N ALA A 465 -16.05 -4.18 -11.89
CA ALA A 465 -17.11 -4.98 -12.50
C ALA A 465 -16.58 -6.32 -13.03
N ARG A 466 -15.45 -6.30 -13.77
CA ARG A 466 -14.76 -7.53 -14.22
C ARG A 466 -14.38 -8.42 -13.04
N TRP A 467 -13.76 -7.83 -12.01
CA TRP A 467 -13.42 -8.58 -10.80
C TRP A 467 -14.65 -9.22 -10.17
N PHE A 468 -15.73 -8.45 -9.98
CA PHE A 468 -16.96 -8.99 -9.38
C PHE A 468 -17.52 -10.14 -10.20
N ALA A 469 -17.68 -9.97 -11.52
CA ALA A 469 -18.18 -11.02 -12.40
C ALA A 469 -17.32 -12.30 -12.35
N HIS A 470 -15.99 -12.15 -12.38
CA HIS A 470 -15.09 -13.29 -12.26
C HIS A 470 -15.22 -13.99 -10.91
N ALA A 471 -15.26 -13.23 -9.81
CA ALA A 471 -15.35 -13.78 -8.47
C ALA A 471 -16.70 -14.47 -8.19
N THR A 472 -17.79 -13.99 -8.79
CA THR A 472 -19.13 -14.59 -8.64
C THR A 472 -19.41 -15.75 -9.58
N ASN A 473 -18.75 -15.79 -10.75
CA ASN A 473 -18.87 -16.91 -11.68
C ASN A 473 -17.99 -18.10 -11.29
N SER A 474 -17.05 -17.89 -10.36
CA SER A 474 -16.08 -18.89 -9.92
C SER A 474 -16.47 -19.57 -8.61
N ASP A 475 -17.74 -19.92 -8.40
CA ASP A 475 -18.19 -20.91 -7.40
C ASP A 475 -17.64 -22.34 -7.68
N GLY A 476 -16.41 -22.42 -8.18
CA GLY A 476 -15.54 -23.58 -8.20
C GLY A 476 -14.23 -23.21 -7.53
N ILE A 477 -14.18 -23.31 -6.20
CA ILE A 477 -12.99 -23.82 -5.53
C ILE A 477 -12.60 -25.08 -6.31
N GLN A 478 -11.34 -25.19 -6.76
CA GLN A 478 -10.87 -26.39 -7.47
C GLN A 478 -11.33 -27.65 -6.72
N PRO A 479 -12.16 -28.52 -7.31
CA PRO A 479 -12.47 -29.78 -6.66
C PRO A 479 -11.18 -30.59 -6.57
N GLY A 480 -10.83 -31.01 -5.36
CA GLY A 480 -9.88 -32.10 -5.20
C GLY A 480 -10.34 -33.33 -6.01
N PRO A 481 -9.48 -34.33 -6.26
CA PRO A 481 -9.73 -35.38 -7.24
C PRO A 481 -10.89 -36.36 -6.93
N SER A 482 -11.83 -36.03 -6.04
CA SER A 482 -12.83 -36.97 -5.53
C SER A 482 -14.17 -36.37 -5.07
N GLU A 483 -14.64 -35.25 -5.62
CA GLU A 483 -15.99 -34.75 -5.27
C GLU A 483 -16.87 -34.55 -6.52
N GLN A 484 -18.09 -35.10 -6.44
CA GLN A 484 -19.12 -35.05 -7.49
C GLN A 484 -19.66 -33.63 -7.68
N PRO A 485 -20.20 -33.28 -8.86
CA PRO A 485 -20.70 -31.93 -9.13
C PRO A 485 -21.89 -31.63 -8.22
N HIS A 486 -21.70 -30.73 -7.25
CA HIS A 486 -22.77 -30.20 -6.41
C HIS A 486 -23.70 -29.31 -7.25
N THR A 487 -24.98 -29.38 -6.90
CA THR A 487 -26.11 -28.73 -7.58
C THR A 487 -25.93 -27.22 -7.71
N ASP A 488 -26.09 -26.70 -8.94
CA ASP A 488 -26.12 -25.28 -9.30
C ASP A 488 -27.18 -24.54 -8.45
N ARG A 489 -26.73 -23.78 -7.45
CA ARG A 489 -27.60 -23.07 -6.51
C ARG A 489 -27.92 -21.70 -7.08
N ASP A 490 -29.20 -21.36 -7.16
CA ASP A 490 -29.66 -20.09 -7.70
C ASP A 490 -29.02 -18.92 -6.90
N SER A 491 -28.29 -18.05 -7.58
CA SER A 491 -27.54 -16.95 -6.98
C SER A 491 -28.06 -15.60 -7.47
N ARG A 492 -28.39 -14.72 -6.53
CA ARG A 492 -28.91 -13.39 -6.82
C ARG A 492 -27.89 -12.30 -6.60
N LYS A 493 -27.77 -11.40 -7.56
CA LYS A 493 -26.75 -10.34 -7.58
C LYS A 493 -27.39 -8.99 -7.27
N PHE A 494 -26.91 -8.36 -6.20
CA PHE A 494 -27.41 -7.08 -5.70
C PHE A 494 -26.33 -6.02 -5.83
N LEU A 495 -26.72 -4.82 -6.24
CA LEU A 495 -25.86 -3.65 -6.22
C LEU A 495 -26.20 -2.80 -4.99
N LEU A 496 -25.21 -2.48 -4.17
CA LEU A 496 -25.30 -1.49 -3.11
C LEU A 496 -24.42 -0.30 -3.50
N PHE A 497 -25.02 0.80 -3.97
CA PHE A 497 -24.29 1.87 -4.64
C PHE A 497 -24.43 3.22 -3.94
N ASN A 498 -23.30 3.93 -3.86
CA ASN A 498 -23.23 5.32 -3.49
C ASN A 498 -22.01 5.99 -4.14
N CYS A 499 -22.14 7.25 -4.53
CA CYS A 499 -21.02 8.10 -4.93
C CYS A 499 -21.20 9.52 -4.39
N MET A 500 -20.11 10.29 -4.28
CA MET A 500 -20.21 11.70 -3.86
C MET A 500 -20.83 12.55 -4.97
N THR A 501 -21.46 13.67 -4.58
CA THR A 501 -22.10 14.63 -5.51
C THR A 501 -21.13 15.27 -6.52
N VAL A 502 -19.83 15.29 -6.21
CA VAL A 502 -18.78 15.74 -7.13
C VAL A 502 -18.45 14.72 -8.23
N ARG A 503 -19.03 13.52 -8.18
CA ARG A 503 -18.85 12.47 -9.19
C ARG A 503 -20.08 12.42 -10.10
N ASP A 504 -19.84 12.04 -11.35
CA ASP A 504 -20.88 11.97 -12.39
C ASP A 504 -21.44 10.54 -12.51
N PRO A 505 -22.61 10.23 -11.91
CA PRO A 505 -23.21 8.90 -11.98
C PRO A 505 -23.58 8.49 -13.41
N GLN A 506 -23.80 9.46 -14.34
CA GLN A 506 -24.09 9.18 -15.74
C GLN A 506 -22.88 8.63 -16.49
N ARG A 507 -21.67 8.75 -15.94
CA ARG A 507 -20.47 8.11 -16.49
C ARG A 507 -20.16 6.79 -15.79
N LEU A 508 -20.41 6.72 -14.47
CA LEU A 508 -20.04 5.56 -13.65
C LEU A 508 -20.97 4.36 -13.85
N LEU A 509 -22.29 4.57 -13.77
CA LEU A 509 -23.27 3.48 -13.79
C LEU A 509 -23.36 2.77 -15.15
N PRO A 510 -23.39 3.46 -16.32
CA PRO A 510 -23.39 2.76 -17.60
C PRO A 510 -22.17 1.87 -17.79
N ARG A 511 -20.97 2.39 -17.46
CA ARG A 511 -19.72 1.63 -17.59
C ARG A 511 -19.70 0.39 -16.70
N LEU A 512 -20.20 0.50 -15.47
CA LEU A 512 -20.41 -0.64 -14.59
C LEU A 512 -21.33 -1.69 -15.23
N LEU A 513 -22.53 -1.27 -15.66
CA LEU A 513 -23.54 -2.18 -16.20
C LEU A 513 -23.12 -2.84 -17.51
N ASP A 514 -22.57 -2.06 -18.44
CA ASP A 514 -22.06 -2.57 -19.72
C ASP A 514 -21.01 -3.66 -19.48
N THR A 515 -20.10 -3.42 -18.55
CA THR A 515 -19.04 -4.38 -18.23
C THR A 515 -19.59 -5.63 -17.56
N CYS A 516 -20.53 -5.48 -16.60
CA CYS A 516 -21.20 -6.63 -16.00
C CYS A 516 -21.94 -7.47 -17.04
N ALA A 517 -22.73 -6.83 -17.91
CA ALA A 517 -23.50 -7.51 -18.97
C ALA A 517 -22.60 -8.25 -19.97
N GLN A 518 -21.47 -7.64 -20.37
CA GLN A 518 -20.47 -8.28 -21.22
C GLN A 518 -19.83 -9.52 -20.57
N ASN A 519 -19.87 -9.63 -19.25
CA ASN A 519 -19.37 -10.77 -18.48
C ASN A 519 -20.50 -11.66 -17.95
N GLY A 520 -21.71 -11.57 -18.52
CA GLY A 520 -22.85 -12.41 -18.18
C GLY A 520 -23.49 -12.11 -16.82
N LEU A 521 -23.20 -10.94 -16.23
CA LEU A 521 -23.69 -10.56 -14.92
C LEU A 521 -24.79 -9.50 -15.03
N HIS A 522 -25.93 -9.77 -14.38
CA HIS A 522 -27.03 -8.82 -14.23
C HIS A 522 -27.38 -8.63 -12.76
N PHE A 523 -27.63 -7.38 -12.36
CA PHE A 523 -28.12 -7.07 -11.03
C PHE A 523 -29.65 -7.17 -10.99
N GLU A 524 -30.17 -7.94 -10.05
CA GLU A 524 -31.62 -8.05 -9.83
C GLU A 524 -32.18 -6.88 -9.05
N HIS A 525 -31.37 -6.32 -8.14
CA HIS A 525 -31.77 -5.21 -7.29
C HIS A 525 -30.63 -4.20 -7.11
N ALA A 526 -30.95 -2.90 -7.14
CA ALA A 526 -30.03 -1.83 -6.78
C ALA A 526 -30.51 -1.04 -5.55
N LEU A 527 -29.66 -0.96 -4.53
CA LEU A 527 -29.87 -0.26 -3.28
C LEU A 527 -29.03 1.02 -3.27
N PHE A 528 -29.67 2.17 -3.09
CA PHE A 528 -29.02 3.48 -3.01
C PHE A 528 -29.04 3.99 -1.58
N VAL A 529 -27.86 4.36 -1.06
CA VAL A 529 -27.67 4.75 0.35
C VAL A 529 -26.90 6.07 0.47
N PRO A 530 -27.17 6.90 1.50
CA PRO A 530 -26.42 8.13 1.72
C PRO A 530 -24.97 7.87 2.14
N ASN A 531 -24.12 8.86 1.85
CA ASN A 531 -22.76 8.88 2.36
C ASN A 531 -22.77 9.43 3.78
N GLN A 532 -22.55 8.58 4.79
CA GLN A 532 -22.34 9.04 6.16
C GLN A 532 -20.85 9.36 6.35
N SER A 533 -20.27 10.27 5.55
CA SER A 533 -18.82 10.49 5.59
C SER A 533 -18.37 10.95 6.98
N GLN A 534 -17.72 10.06 7.74
CA GLN A 534 -17.07 10.39 9.02
C GLN A 534 -15.91 11.39 8.87
N TYR A 535 -15.55 11.74 7.63
CA TYR A 535 -14.59 12.81 7.35
C TYR A 535 -14.94 14.14 8.05
N ASN A 536 -16.23 14.38 8.34
CA ASN A 536 -16.70 15.56 9.09
C ASN A 536 -17.09 15.23 10.56
N LYS A 537 -16.99 13.96 10.97
CA LYS A 537 -17.38 13.45 12.29
C LYS A 537 -16.36 12.40 12.73
N LEU A 538 -15.12 12.83 12.97
CA LEU A 538 -14.08 11.92 13.44
C LEU A 538 -14.34 11.41 14.86
N GLY A 539 -15.26 12.01 15.65
CA GLY A 539 -15.62 11.51 16.99
C GLY A 539 -17.13 11.52 17.26
N SER A 540 -17.54 10.82 18.32
CA SER A 540 -18.93 10.67 18.79
C SER A 540 -19.52 11.94 19.44
N LEU A 541 -18.72 13.01 19.57
CA LEU A 541 -19.08 14.28 20.22
C LEU A 541 -19.79 15.28 19.30
N ALA A 542 -20.15 14.89 18.08
CA ALA A 542 -21.20 15.63 17.37
C ALA A 542 -22.50 15.40 18.16
N SER A 543 -23.00 16.44 18.83
CA SER A 543 -24.28 16.41 19.55
C SER A 543 -25.30 15.65 18.73
N PRO A 544 -26.04 14.67 19.29
CA PRO A 544 -27.17 14.11 18.58
C PRO A 544 -28.06 15.29 18.17
N PRO A 545 -28.42 15.44 16.89
CA PRO A 545 -29.32 16.52 16.51
C PRO A 545 -30.56 16.41 17.40
N SER A 546 -30.88 17.50 18.09
CA SER A 546 -31.92 17.56 19.10
C SER A 546 -33.34 17.42 18.54
N GLU A 547 -33.47 17.16 17.24
CA GLU A 547 -34.69 16.78 16.53
C GLU A 547 -34.30 15.72 15.49
N ARG A 548 -35.21 14.82 15.10
CA ARG A 548 -34.98 13.93 13.94
C ARG A 548 -34.82 14.83 12.71
N GLU A 549 -33.61 15.29 12.43
CA GLU A 549 -33.27 15.95 11.18
C GLU A 549 -33.70 15.01 10.06
N GLN A 550 -34.66 15.45 9.26
CA GLN A 550 -35.12 14.70 8.11
C GLN A 550 -33.92 14.49 7.18
N ILE A 551 -33.51 13.23 7.01
CA ILE A 551 -32.35 12.90 6.19
C ILE A 551 -32.68 13.28 4.74
N ASP A 552 -31.93 14.21 4.15
CA ASP A 552 -32.08 14.57 2.75
C ASP A 552 -31.61 13.41 1.86
N LEU A 553 -32.57 12.79 1.17
CA LEU A 553 -32.34 11.68 0.24
C LEU A 553 -32.41 12.13 -1.23
N SER A 554 -32.43 13.44 -1.50
CA SER A 554 -32.50 13.98 -2.86
C SER A 554 -31.41 13.43 -3.77
N TRP A 555 -30.19 13.26 -3.26
CA TRP A 555 -29.08 12.67 -4.00
C TRP A 555 -29.31 11.19 -4.29
N GLN A 556 -29.75 10.39 -3.32
CA GLN A 556 -30.03 8.96 -3.53
C GLN A 556 -31.17 8.75 -4.53
N LEU A 557 -32.21 9.59 -4.47
CA LEU A 557 -33.30 9.60 -5.45
C LEU A 557 -32.81 9.99 -6.85
N SER A 558 -31.86 10.92 -6.94
CA SER A 558 -31.19 11.25 -8.21
C SER A 558 -30.43 10.05 -8.78
N LEU A 559 -29.64 9.34 -7.95
CA LEU A 559 -28.93 8.12 -8.36
C LEU A 559 -29.90 7.04 -8.86
N GLN A 560 -31.01 6.82 -8.13
CA GLN A 560 -32.06 5.89 -8.53
C GLN A 560 -32.69 6.29 -9.87
N LYS A 561 -32.93 7.59 -10.11
CA LYS A 561 -33.43 8.09 -11.38
C LYS A 561 -32.44 7.87 -12.52
N VAL A 562 -31.13 8.09 -12.29
CA VAL A 562 -30.09 7.79 -13.29
C VAL A 562 -30.14 6.32 -13.67
N TRP A 563 -30.17 5.43 -12.68
CA TRP A 563 -30.28 3.98 -12.88
C TRP A 563 -31.50 3.60 -13.73
N GLY A 564 -32.69 4.12 -13.39
CA GLY A 564 -33.92 3.80 -14.11
C GLY A 564 -33.97 4.27 -15.57
N ASN A 565 -33.07 5.16 -15.99
CA ASN A 565 -32.97 5.64 -17.37
C ASN A 565 -31.98 4.83 -18.24
N LEU A 566 -31.28 3.83 -17.68
CA LEU A 566 -30.27 3.07 -18.40
C LEU A 566 -30.89 2.00 -19.33
N PRO A 567 -30.34 1.79 -20.53
CA PRO A 567 -30.97 1.02 -21.61
C PRO A 567 -31.06 -0.50 -21.39
N HIS A 568 -30.43 -1.05 -20.34
CA HIS A 568 -30.41 -2.49 -20.05
C HIS A 568 -31.61 -2.99 -19.23
N HIS A 569 -32.64 -2.15 -19.06
CA HIS A 569 -33.97 -2.65 -18.68
C HIS A 569 -34.60 -3.32 -19.90
N ASN A 570 -34.57 -4.65 -19.94
CA ASN A 570 -35.23 -5.51 -20.92
C ASN A 570 -36.59 -4.95 -21.39
N LYS A 571 -36.60 -4.29 -22.55
CA LYS A 571 -37.77 -4.19 -23.41
C LYS A 571 -37.66 -5.30 -24.46
N GLY A 572 -37.98 -6.52 -24.06
CA GLY A 572 -38.01 -7.65 -24.98
C GLY A 572 -38.36 -8.97 -24.31
N LEU A 573 -39.54 -9.49 -24.65
CA LEU A 573 -40.15 -10.80 -24.36
C LEU A 573 -40.73 -11.03 -22.95
N ASN A 574 -42.04 -10.75 -22.86
CA ASN A 574 -43.10 -11.50 -22.16
C ASN A 574 -43.00 -11.89 -20.66
N ASP A 575 -42.01 -11.44 -19.88
CA ASP A 575 -42.09 -11.53 -18.42
C ASP A 575 -42.43 -10.17 -17.78
N VAL A 576 -43.68 -10.03 -17.35
CA VAL A 576 -44.27 -8.81 -16.77
C VAL A 576 -43.71 -8.49 -15.36
N ASN A 577 -42.74 -9.24 -14.84
CA ASN A 577 -42.20 -9.08 -13.47
C ASN A 577 -40.67 -8.88 -13.35
N SER A 578 -39.90 -8.81 -14.45
CA SER A 578 -38.43 -8.62 -14.36
C SER A 578 -38.00 -7.14 -14.49
N SER A 579 -38.72 -6.23 -13.84
CA SER A 579 -38.22 -4.88 -13.61
C SER A 579 -37.15 -4.97 -12.52
N GLY A 580 -35.86 -4.76 -12.85
CA GLY A 580 -34.79 -4.73 -11.84
C GLY A 580 -35.18 -3.80 -10.69
N ALA A 581 -35.39 -4.36 -9.51
CA ALA A 581 -36.00 -3.66 -8.40
C ALA A 581 -35.00 -2.63 -7.85
N THR A 582 -35.50 -1.51 -7.34
CA THR A 582 -34.64 -0.49 -6.74
C THR A 582 -35.17 -0.05 -5.40
N SER A 583 -34.29 0.34 -4.49
CA SER A 583 -34.68 0.85 -3.17
C SER A 583 -33.71 1.93 -2.71
N VAL A 584 -34.25 2.93 -2.01
CA VAL A 584 -33.47 3.97 -1.34
C VAL A 584 -33.60 3.76 0.16
N PHE A 585 -32.49 3.76 0.88
CA PHE A 585 -32.49 3.66 2.34
C PHE A 585 -31.95 4.93 2.98
N GLU A 586 -32.46 5.27 4.15
CA GLU A 586 -32.00 6.40 4.97
C GLU A 586 -30.59 6.23 5.51
N SER A 587 -30.09 5.00 5.56
CA SER A 587 -28.73 4.72 6.02
C SER A 587 -28.25 3.36 5.52
N LEU A 588 -26.92 3.20 5.52
CA LEU A 588 -26.28 1.95 5.17
C LEU A 588 -26.55 0.81 6.17
N PRO A 589 -26.57 1.02 7.50
CA PRO A 589 -27.03 0.01 8.45
C PRO A 589 -28.43 -0.54 8.14
N LEU A 590 -29.37 0.33 7.72
CA LEU A 590 -30.72 -0.10 7.34
C LEU A 590 -30.73 -0.95 6.07
N ALA A 591 -29.95 -0.57 5.05
CA ALA A 591 -29.81 -1.37 3.82
C ALA A 591 -29.20 -2.75 4.11
N ILE A 592 -28.17 -2.82 4.97
CA ILE A 592 -27.54 -4.08 5.36
C ILE A 592 -28.50 -4.95 6.18
N LYS A 593 -29.26 -4.35 7.11
CA LYS A 593 -30.29 -5.06 7.87
C LYS A 593 -31.32 -5.69 6.92
N TRP A 594 -31.82 -4.93 5.95
CA TRP A 594 -32.76 -5.42 4.95
C TRP A 594 -32.18 -6.57 4.10
N LEU A 595 -30.90 -6.48 3.70
CA LEU A 595 -30.20 -7.56 3.00
C LEU A 595 -30.12 -8.84 3.85
N ARG A 596 -29.78 -8.71 5.13
CA ARG A 596 -29.72 -9.84 6.07
C ARG A 596 -31.08 -10.51 6.23
N GLU A 597 -32.13 -9.72 6.45
CA GLU A 597 -33.51 -10.23 6.57
C GLU A 597 -33.98 -10.93 5.28
N THR A 598 -33.66 -10.36 4.12
CA THR A 598 -33.97 -10.94 2.81
C THR A 598 -33.26 -12.27 2.57
N ALA A 599 -31.97 -12.36 2.94
CA ALA A 599 -31.20 -13.59 2.82
C ALA A 599 -31.71 -14.68 3.78
N GLN A 600 -32.03 -14.33 5.03
CA GLN A 600 -32.60 -15.27 6.00
C GLN A 600 -33.94 -15.85 5.58
N GLN A 601 -34.77 -15.08 4.86
CA GLN A 601 -36.05 -15.54 4.32
C GLN A 601 -35.90 -16.47 3.12
N ASN A 602 -34.75 -16.44 2.43
CA ASN A 602 -34.51 -17.18 1.18
C ASN A 602 -33.25 -18.05 1.30
N GLN A 603 -33.21 -18.95 2.29
CA GLN A 603 -32.01 -19.75 2.58
C GLN A 603 -31.54 -20.63 1.41
N SER A 604 -32.39 -20.96 0.44
CA SER A 604 -31.99 -21.71 -0.75
C SER A 604 -31.18 -20.89 -1.76
N ILE A 605 -31.14 -19.56 -1.62
CA ILE A 605 -30.58 -18.62 -2.58
C ILE A 605 -29.30 -17.99 -2.01
N GLN A 606 -28.25 -17.90 -2.82
CA GLN A 606 -27.03 -17.19 -2.46
C GLN A 606 -27.14 -15.72 -2.88
N PHE A 607 -26.96 -14.79 -1.95
CA PHE A 607 -26.97 -13.34 -2.20
C PHE A 607 -25.56 -12.81 -2.33
N GLN A 608 -25.23 -12.25 -3.49
CA GLN A 608 -23.93 -11.66 -3.79
C GLN A 608 -24.09 -10.14 -3.94
N VAL A 609 -23.62 -9.39 -2.96
CA VAL A 609 -23.82 -7.93 -2.88
C VAL A 609 -22.56 -7.20 -3.27
N LYS A 610 -22.59 -6.50 -4.39
CA LYS A 610 -21.52 -5.61 -4.80
C LYS A 610 -21.70 -4.24 -4.16
N ALA A 611 -20.81 -3.86 -3.25
CA ALA A 611 -20.87 -2.55 -2.60
C ALA A 611 -19.85 -1.58 -3.20
N TYR A 612 -20.36 -0.47 -3.73
CA TYR A 612 -19.59 0.73 -4.08
C TYR A 612 -19.93 1.81 -3.06
N ALA A 613 -18.94 2.22 -2.29
CA ALA A 613 -19.07 3.39 -1.44
C ALA A 613 -17.91 4.32 -1.69
N SER A 614 -18.18 5.62 -1.55
CA SER A 614 -17.13 6.60 -1.26
C SER A 614 -16.57 6.30 0.14
N PHE A 615 -15.70 5.30 0.18
CA PHE A 615 -14.74 4.86 1.19
C PHE A 615 -15.09 4.81 2.69
N SER A 616 -16.25 5.25 3.17
CA SER A 616 -16.35 5.60 4.60
C SER A 616 -17.32 4.83 5.49
N ASN A 617 -18.10 3.83 5.05
CA ASN A 617 -19.12 3.21 5.94
C ASN A 617 -19.52 1.74 5.72
N VAL A 618 -19.00 1.02 4.72
CA VAL A 618 -19.47 -0.36 4.44
C VAL A 618 -18.87 -1.38 5.41
N LEU A 619 -17.61 -1.20 5.79
CA LEU A 619 -16.87 -2.18 6.58
C LEU A 619 -17.24 -2.40 8.05
N PRO A 620 -17.80 -1.45 8.83
CA PRO A 620 -18.13 -1.68 10.23
C PRO A 620 -19.51 -2.34 10.37
N ASN A 621 -20.35 -2.25 9.33
CA ASN A 621 -21.73 -2.71 9.35
C ASN A 621 -21.89 -4.09 8.71
N VAL A 622 -20.92 -4.52 7.90
CA VAL A 622 -20.94 -5.79 7.17
C VAL A 622 -20.55 -7.01 8.02
N PRO A 623 -19.45 -7.00 8.81
CA PRO A 623 -19.03 -8.12 9.65
C PRO A 623 -20.09 -8.61 10.64
#